data_AF-A0A0H3ZTI4-F1
#
_entry.id   AF-A0A0H3ZTI4-F1
#
_cell.length_a   1.000
_cell.length_b   1.000
_cell.length_c   1.000
_cell.angle_alpha   90.00
_cell.angle_beta   90.00
_cell.angle_gamma   90.00
#
_symmetry.space_group_name_H-M   'P 1'
#
loop_
_entity.id
_entity.type
_entity.pdbx_description
1 polymer ?
#
loop_
_entity_poly.entity_id
_entity_poly.type
_entity_poly.pdbx_seq_one_letter_code
_entity_poly.pdbx_strand_id
1 'polypeptide(L)'
;MFNHQNHINVHYHDVLTMRPQRGAFSVDILLYLTFTFLILMFSVTTVLSVLVDKRLANELIQSVERIQQQSATHYATQVLQTRCLPQSVLSMADIDAPDKDELASYAVEYTQRSQSNSAPSGIDIDVTLLDKNNVGRVTQFLSFTRLDDTTFTFHYPLRNQLIDWQQLDVNNGCIK
;
A
#
# COMPACT_ATOMS: atom_id res chain seq x y z
N MET A 1 72.38 -52.03 55.01
CA MET A 1 72.41 -51.01 56.08
C MET A 1 72.17 -49.66 55.42
N PHE A 2 71.11 -48.96 55.83
CA PHE A 2 70.65 -47.68 55.30
C PHE A 2 71.68 -46.56 55.45
N ASN A 3 71.79 -45.68 54.44
CA ASN A 3 72.07 -44.22 54.50
C ASN A 3 72.63 -43.76 53.14
N HIS A 4 72.40 -42.58 52.60
CA HIS A 4 71.53 -41.44 52.90
C HIS A 4 71.60 -40.57 51.63
N GLN A 5 70.51 -39.87 51.30
CA GLN A 5 70.42 -38.80 50.31
C GLN A 5 71.70 -37.97 50.05
N ASN A 6 71.96 -37.67 48.78
CA ASN A 6 72.48 -36.36 48.41
C ASN A 6 71.67 -35.81 47.22
N HIS A 7 70.92 -34.75 47.50
CA HIS A 7 70.09 -34.01 46.58
C HIS A 7 70.95 -33.27 45.56
N ILE A 8 70.80 -33.59 44.28
CA ILE A 8 71.27 -32.76 43.18
C ILE A 8 70.24 -31.64 43.00
N ASN A 9 70.69 -30.41 43.24
CA ASN A 9 69.93 -29.19 43.03
C ASN A 9 69.87 -28.93 41.51
N VAL A 10 68.76 -29.26 40.87
CA VAL A 10 68.52 -28.92 39.47
C VAL A 10 67.53 -27.76 39.44
N HIS A 11 68.07 -26.58 39.13
CA HIS A 11 67.32 -25.42 38.66
C HIS A 11 66.53 -25.83 37.41
N TYR A 12 65.20 -25.91 37.53
CA TYR A 12 64.31 -25.96 36.37
C TYR A 12 63.40 -24.75 36.39
N HIS A 13 63.45 -24.05 35.26
CA HIS A 13 62.74 -22.84 34.91
C HIS A 13 61.25 -22.86 35.25
N ASP A 14 60.75 -21.70 35.69
CA ASP A 14 59.34 -21.33 35.61
C ASP A 14 58.79 -21.66 34.22
N VAL A 15 58.07 -22.76 34.11
CA VAL A 15 57.20 -23.03 32.97
C VAL A 15 55.94 -22.20 33.20
N LEU A 16 55.98 -20.95 32.75
CA LEU A 16 54.78 -20.20 32.38
C LEU A 16 54.03 -21.05 31.35
N THR A 17 53.06 -21.82 31.81
CA THR A 17 52.06 -22.44 30.95
C THR A 17 51.17 -21.33 30.41
N MET A 18 51.61 -20.67 29.34
CA MET A 18 50.69 -19.95 28.47
C MET A 18 49.74 -20.99 27.88
N ARG A 19 48.53 -21.05 28.43
CA ARG A 19 47.40 -21.66 27.73
C ARG A 19 47.30 -21.00 26.36
N PRO A 20 47.30 -21.75 25.25
CA PRO A 20 46.98 -21.18 23.96
C PRO A 20 45.51 -20.73 24.00
N GLN A 21 45.26 -19.44 24.23
CA GLN A 21 44.01 -18.78 23.84
C GLN A 21 44.01 -18.68 22.32
N ARG A 22 43.76 -19.78 21.62
CA ARG A 22 43.59 -19.80 20.17
C ARG A 22 42.24 -20.42 19.85
N GLY A 23 41.34 -19.63 19.28
CA GLY A 23 40.25 -20.13 18.43
C GLY A 23 38.82 -19.89 18.90
N ALA A 24 38.49 -20.07 20.18
CA ALA A 24 37.08 -20.12 20.61
C ALA A 24 36.31 -18.80 20.35
N PHE A 25 36.85 -17.66 20.80
CA PHE A 25 36.19 -16.35 20.61
C PHE A 25 36.04 -15.94 19.13
N SER A 26 36.95 -16.36 18.24
CA SER A 26 36.88 -15.98 16.83
C SER A 26 35.88 -16.82 16.04
N VAL A 27 35.72 -18.12 16.39
CA VAL A 27 34.79 -19.01 15.70
C VAL A 27 33.35 -18.67 16.09
N ASP A 28 33.10 -18.38 17.37
CA ASP A 28 31.76 -17.98 17.83
C ASP A 28 31.33 -16.65 17.22
N ILE A 29 32.23 -15.64 17.16
CA ILE A 29 31.95 -14.35 16.50
C ILE A 29 31.70 -14.53 15.00
N LEU A 30 32.49 -15.36 14.31
CA LEU A 30 32.29 -15.66 12.89
C LEU A 30 30.93 -16.34 12.67
N LEU A 31 30.58 -17.30 13.52
CA LEU A 31 29.28 -17.97 13.51
C LEU A 31 28.14 -16.96 13.68
N TYR A 32 28.21 -16.08 14.68
CA TYR A 32 27.24 -15.00 14.88
C TYR A 32 27.14 -14.09 13.66
N LEU A 33 28.26 -13.63 13.09
CA LEU A 33 28.25 -12.78 11.90
C LEU A 33 27.60 -13.48 10.70
N THR A 34 27.89 -14.76 10.47
CA THR A 34 27.28 -15.51 9.37
C THR A 34 25.76 -15.67 9.56
N PHE A 35 25.29 -16.03 10.76
CA PHE A 35 23.86 -16.10 11.04
C PHE A 35 23.19 -14.72 10.91
N THR A 36 23.82 -13.66 11.41
CA THR A 36 23.27 -12.30 11.30
C THR A 36 23.21 -11.86 9.84
N PHE A 37 24.21 -12.19 9.03
CA PHE A 37 24.24 -11.88 7.59
C PHE A 37 23.16 -12.67 6.83
N LEU A 38 22.96 -13.95 7.14
CA LEU A 38 21.89 -14.75 6.55
C LEU A 38 20.50 -14.20 6.90
N ILE A 39 20.28 -13.86 8.17
CA ILE A 39 19.03 -13.23 8.61
C ILE A 39 18.83 -11.88 7.91
N LEU A 40 19.89 -11.08 7.79
CA LEU A 40 19.84 -9.77 7.15
C LEU A 40 19.55 -9.89 5.65
N MET A 41 20.17 -10.83 4.94
CA MET A 41 19.89 -11.07 3.53
C MET A 41 18.44 -11.52 3.30
N PHE A 42 17.92 -12.39 4.17
CA PHE A 42 16.52 -12.81 4.11
C PHE A 42 15.53 -11.68 4.44
N SER A 43 15.84 -10.86 5.45
CA SER A 43 14.97 -9.73 5.81
C SER A 43 15.00 -8.62 4.76
N VAL A 44 16.13 -8.36 4.13
CA VAL A 44 16.23 -7.36 3.05
C VAL A 44 15.38 -7.76 1.85
N THR A 45 15.44 -9.01 1.39
CA THR A 45 14.66 -9.44 0.22
C THR A 45 13.15 -9.40 0.48
N THR A 46 12.72 -9.85 1.65
CA THR A 46 11.30 -9.83 2.05
C THR A 46 10.75 -8.42 2.24
N VAL A 47 11.52 -7.52 2.84
CA VAL A 47 11.12 -6.10 2.98
C VAL A 47 11.05 -5.42 1.62
N LEU A 48 12.02 -5.67 0.74
CA LEU A 48 12.03 -5.08 -0.60
C LEU A 48 10.79 -5.48 -1.42
N SER A 49 10.37 -6.75 -1.39
CA SER A 49 9.17 -7.17 -2.13
C SER A 49 7.92 -6.45 -1.63
N VAL A 50 7.75 -6.36 -0.31
CA VAL A 50 6.61 -5.64 0.31
C VAL A 50 6.61 -4.15 -0.06
N LEU A 51 7.78 -3.52 -0.10
CA LEU A 51 7.90 -2.11 -0.50
C LEU A 51 7.53 -1.88 -1.96
N VAL A 52 7.93 -2.77 -2.86
CA VAL A 52 7.54 -2.71 -4.27
C VAL A 52 6.02 -2.86 -4.42
N ASP A 53 5.42 -3.83 -3.73
CA ASP A 53 3.98 -4.07 -3.80
C ASP A 53 3.18 -2.87 -3.25
N LYS A 54 3.65 -2.29 -2.14
CA LYS A 54 3.06 -1.07 -1.57
C LYS A 54 3.19 0.13 -2.51
N ARG A 55 4.31 0.25 -3.23
CA ARG A 55 4.50 1.33 -4.21
C ARG A 55 3.49 1.21 -5.35
N LEU A 56 3.30 0.02 -5.91
CA LEU A 56 2.30 -0.22 -6.96
C LEU A 56 0.89 0.13 -6.48
N ALA A 57 0.53 -0.28 -5.26
CA ALA A 57 -0.75 0.08 -4.68
C ALA A 57 -0.93 1.59 -4.50
N ASN A 58 0.11 2.30 -4.07
CA ASN A 58 0.07 3.76 -3.94
C ASN A 58 -0.15 4.47 -5.28
N GLU A 59 0.49 4.01 -6.35
CA GLU A 59 0.32 4.58 -7.69
C GLU A 59 -1.15 4.43 -8.15
N LEU A 60 -1.78 3.27 -7.90
CA LEU A 60 -3.21 3.08 -8.16
C LEU A 60 -4.09 4.00 -7.31
N ILE A 61 -3.81 4.11 -6.01
CA ILE A 61 -4.56 4.99 -5.10
C ILE A 61 -4.50 6.45 -5.57
N GLN A 62 -3.33 6.93 -6.00
CA GLN A 62 -3.18 8.29 -6.50
C GLN A 62 -4.01 8.52 -7.77
N SER A 63 -4.04 7.56 -8.69
CA SER A 63 -4.91 7.64 -9.87
C SER A 63 -6.39 7.67 -9.48
N VAL A 64 -6.82 6.80 -8.56
CA VAL A 64 -8.20 6.76 -8.06
C VAL A 64 -8.59 8.07 -7.36
N GLU A 65 -7.74 8.61 -6.49
CA GLU A 65 -7.97 9.88 -5.79
C GLU A 65 -8.10 11.04 -6.78
N ARG A 66 -7.27 11.08 -7.82
CA ARG A 66 -7.38 12.10 -8.87
C ARG A 66 -8.70 11.99 -9.64
N ILE A 67 -9.07 10.78 -10.05
CA ILE A 67 -10.35 10.51 -10.74
C ILE A 67 -11.52 10.93 -9.85
N GLN A 68 -11.48 10.57 -8.56
CA GLN A 68 -12.48 10.94 -7.57
C GLN A 68 -12.62 12.46 -7.45
N GLN A 69 -11.50 13.18 -7.32
CA GLN A 69 -11.49 14.63 -7.16
C GLN A 69 -12.04 15.33 -8.41
N GLN A 70 -11.64 14.89 -9.59
CA GLN A 70 -12.10 15.45 -10.86
C GLN A 70 -13.58 15.15 -11.11
N SER A 71 -14.03 13.94 -10.80
CA SER A 71 -15.45 13.55 -10.91
C SER A 71 -16.35 14.35 -9.98
N ALA A 72 -15.89 14.62 -8.75
CA ALA A 72 -16.60 15.48 -7.81
C ALA A 72 -16.62 16.96 -8.27
N THR A 73 -15.52 17.43 -8.85
CA THR A 73 -15.43 18.79 -9.41
C THR A 73 -16.32 18.95 -10.64
N HIS A 74 -16.34 17.95 -11.51
CA HIS A 74 -17.22 17.88 -12.68
C HIS A 74 -18.69 17.97 -12.25
N TYR A 75 -19.09 17.15 -11.26
CA TYR A 75 -20.45 17.21 -10.70
C TYR A 75 -20.78 18.61 -10.17
N ALA A 76 -19.92 19.17 -9.32
CA ALA A 76 -20.15 20.49 -8.74
C ALA A 76 -20.29 21.57 -9.82
N THR A 77 -19.46 21.51 -10.87
CA THR A 77 -19.52 22.44 -12.00
C THR A 77 -20.83 22.29 -12.78
N GLN A 78 -21.26 21.05 -13.06
CA GLN A 78 -22.52 20.80 -13.74
C GLN A 78 -23.73 21.29 -12.92
N VAL A 79 -23.75 21.05 -11.61
CA VAL A 79 -24.81 21.56 -10.72
C VAL A 79 -24.81 23.08 -10.70
N LEU A 80 -23.65 23.74 -10.68
CA LEU A 80 -23.56 25.21 -10.72
C LEU A 80 -24.08 25.79 -12.04
N GLN A 81 -23.79 25.13 -13.17
CA GLN A 81 -24.19 25.60 -14.50
C GLN A 81 -25.67 25.35 -14.78
N THR A 82 -26.16 24.14 -14.50
CA THR A 82 -27.52 23.71 -14.83
C THR A 82 -28.52 24.04 -13.72
N ARG A 83 -28.03 24.30 -12.50
CA ARG A 83 -28.83 24.38 -11.27
C ARG A 83 -29.62 23.11 -10.98
N CYS A 84 -29.26 21.98 -11.57
CA CYS A 84 -29.93 20.69 -11.41
C CYS A 84 -29.03 19.69 -10.68
N LEU A 85 -29.59 19.04 -9.66
CA LEU A 85 -28.97 17.97 -8.90
C LEU A 85 -28.86 16.62 -9.63
N PRO A 86 -29.89 16.16 -10.39
CA PRO A 86 -29.77 14.90 -11.08
C PRO A 86 -28.79 15.05 -12.24
N GLN A 87 -27.62 14.42 -12.10
CA GLN A 87 -26.64 14.25 -13.17
C GLN A 87 -26.49 12.76 -13.43
N SER A 88 -26.79 12.34 -14.66
CA SER A 88 -26.95 10.92 -14.99
C SER A 88 -25.78 10.32 -15.74
N VAL A 89 -24.86 11.13 -16.26
CA VAL A 89 -23.76 10.64 -17.10
C VAL A 89 -22.43 11.16 -16.55
N LEU A 90 -21.57 10.22 -16.21
CA LEU A 90 -20.16 10.43 -15.96
C LEU A 90 -19.42 9.32 -16.67
N SER A 91 -18.36 9.69 -17.36
CA SER A 91 -17.41 8.77 -17.98
C SER A 91 -16.00 9.33 -17.85
N MET A 92 -14.99 8.49 -18.12
CA MET A 92 -13.59 8.96 -18.15
C MET A 92 -13.37 10.08 -19.17
N ALA A 93 -14.19 10.16 -20.23
CA ALA A 93 -14.08 11.22 -21.23
C ALA A 93 -14.52 12.60 -20.71
N ASP A 94 -15.29 12.64 -19.63
CA ASP A 94 -15.82 13.89 -19.04
C ASP A 94 -14.86 14.51 -18.01
N ILE A 95 -13.79 13.80 -17.65
CA ILE A 95 -12.81 14.22 -16.64
C ILE A 95 -11.40 14.29 -17.23
N ASP A 96 -10.58 15.19 -16.70
CA ASP A 96 -9.21 15.41 -17.17
C ASP A 96 -8.22 14.37 -16.57
N ALA A 97 -8.55 13.08 -16.72
CA ALA A 97 -7.73 11.96 -16.30
C ALA A 97 -7.61 10.94 -17.44
N PRO A 98 -6.45 10.28 -17.57
CA PRO A 98 -6.28 9.16 -18.47
C PRO A 98 -7.17 8.00 -18.01
N ASP A 99 -7.84 7.40 -18.98
CA ASP A 99 -8.64 6.17 -18.86
C ASP A 99 -7.78 4.91 -18.70
N LYS A 100 -6.47 5.01 -18.94
CA LYS A 100 -5.53 3.91 -18.84
C LYS A 100 -4.11 4.40 -18.56
N ASP A 101 -3.37 3.64 -17.76
CA ASP A 101 -1.94 3.80 -17.57
C ASP A 101 -1.18 2.47 -17.80
N GLU A 102 0.07 2.39 -17.35
CA GLU A 102 0.89 1.19 -17.49
C GLU A 102 0.43 0.02 -16.59
N LEU A 103 -0.33 0.31 -15.54
CA LEU A 103 -0.75 -0.65 -14.52
C LEU A 103 -2.20 -1.10 -14.68
N ALA A 104 -3.09 -0.18 -15.04
CA ALA A 104 -4.54 -0.39 -15.01
C ALA A 104 -5.29 0.39 -16.09
N SER A 105 -6.52 -0.05 -16.36
CA SER A 105 -7.56 0.76 -16.99
C SER A 105 -8.61 1.18 -15.97
N TYR A 106 -9.19 2.34 -16.20
CA TYR A 106 -10.10 3.01 -15.29
C TYR A 106 -11.46 3.21 -15.96
N ALA A 107 -12.52 2.97 -15.20
CA ALA A 107 -13.87 3.40 -15.54
C ALA A 107 -14.46 4.13 -14.33
N VAL A 108 -15.37 5.07 -14.59
CA VAL A 108 -15.99 5.86 -13.54
C VAL A 108 -17.44 6.12 -13.89
N GLU A 109 -18.31 6.06 -12.88
CA GLU A 109 -19.73 6.36 -13.02
C GLU A 109 -20.30 7.01 -11.75
N TYR A 110 -21.41 7.74 -11.90
CA TYR A 110 -22.18 8.22 -10.76
C TYR A 110 -23.13 7.13 -10.27
N THR A 111 -23.00 6.75 -9.00
CA THR A 111 -23.97 5.87 -8.35
C THR A 111 -25.29 6.64 -8.15
N GLN A 112 -26.34 6.22 -8.82
CA GLN A 112 -27.65 6.87 -8.70
C GLN A 112 -28.40 6.40 -7.45
N ARG A 113 -29.16 7.31 -6.84
CA ARG A 113 -30.09 6.95 -5.76
C ARG A 113 -31.37 6.35 -6.35
N SER A 114 -32.09 5.58 -5.53
CA SER A 114 -33.43 5.08 -5.91
C SER A 114 -34.46 6.18 -6.10
N GLN A 115 -34.27 7.34 -5.47
CA GLN A 115 -35.14 8.51 -5.63
C GLN A 115 -34.84 9.20 -6.96
N SER A 116 -35.85 9.33 -7.82
CA SER A 116 -35.74 10.10 -9.06
C SER A 116 -35.43 11.58 -8.78
N ASN A 117 -34.76 12.23 -9.73
CA ASN A 117 -34.42 13.66 -9.66
C ASN A 117 -33.59 14.06 -8.43
N SER A 118 -32.95 13.10 -7.79
CA SER A 118 -32.06 13.36 -6.66
C SER A 118 -30.62 13.36 -7.13
N ALA A 119 -29.77 13.98 -6.32
CA ALA A 119 -28.34 13.91 -6.56
C ALA A 119 -27.83 12.46 -6.47
N PRO A 120 -26.77 12.11 -7.22
CA PRO A 120 -26.06 10.84 -7.04
C PRO A 120 -25.71 10.57 -5.57
N SER A 121 -25.73 9.29 -5.17
CA SER A 121 -25.26 8.86 -3.85
C SER A 121 -23.73 8.91 -3.74
N GLY A 122 -23.04 8.67 -4.85
CA GLY A 122 -21.60 8.54 -4.87
C GLY A 122 -21.01 8.49 -6.27
N ILE A 123 -19.72 8.19 -6.29
CA ILE A 123 -18.92 7.95 -7.48
C ILE A 123 -18.33 6.54 -7.31
N ASP A 124 -18.58 5.67 -8.28
CA ASP A 124 -17.94 4.37 -8.37
C ASP A 124 -16.79 4.47 -9.37
N ILE A 125 -15.60 4.02 -8.95
CA ILE A 125 -14.39 3.98 -9.76
C ILE A 125 -13.95 2.54 -9.87
N ASP A 126 -14.00 1.99 -11.08
CA ASP A 126 -13.53 0.65 -11.38
C ASP A 126 -12.10 0.71 -11.92
N VAL A 127 -11.21 -0.05 -11.28
CA VAL A 127 -9.79 -0.16 -11.63
C VAL A 127 -9.51 -1.59 -12.05
N THR A 128 -9.34 -1.82 -13.34
CA THR A 128 -9.00 -3.14 -13.89
C THR A 128 -7.51 -3.22 -14.13
N LEU A 129 -6.81 -4.09 -13.40
CA LEU A 129 -5.38 -4.29 -13.61
C LEU A 129 -5.11 -4.98 -14.95
N LEU A 130 -4.08 -4.49 -15.66
CA LEU A 130 -3.67 -5.07 -16.94
C LEU A 130 -2.94 -6.41 -16.78
N ASP A 131 -2.26 -6.61 -15.64
CA ASP A 131 -1.59 -7.86 -15.29
C ASP A 131 -2.25 -8.50 -14.07
N LYS A 132 -2.82 -9.70 -14.27
CA LYS A 132 -3.50 -10.48 -13.23
C LYS A 132 -2.56 -10.85 -12.07
N ASN A 133 -1.26 -10.98 -12.32
CA ASN A 133 -0.29 -11.33 -11.28
C ASN A 133 -0.13 -10.21 -10.23
N ASN A 134 -0.50 -8.98 -10.57
CA ASN A 134 -0.41 -7.86 -9.65
C ASN A 134 -1.58 -7.79 -8.68
N VAL A 135 -2.72 -8.45 -8.97
CA VAL A 135 -3.91 -8.43 -8.11
C VAL A 135 -3.55 -8.84 -6.69
N GLY A 136 -3.02 -10.06 -6.48
CA GLY A 136 -2.68 -10.56 -5.15
C GLY A 136 -1.64 -9.72 -4.40
N ARG A 137 -0.77 -9.01 -5.13
CA ARG A 137 0.29 -8.16 -4.57
C ARG A 137 -0.28 -6.87 -3.99
N VAL A 138 -1.24 -6.25 -4.68
CA VAL A 138 -1.80 -4.94 -4.28
C VAL A 138 -3.03 -5.05 -3.39
N THR A 139 -3.80 -6.15 -3.46
CA THR A 139 -5.06 -6.33 -2.71
C THR A 139 -4.94 -6.00 -1.22
N GLN A 140 -3.84 -6.39 -0.57
CA GLN A 140 -3.63 -6.15 0.87
C GLN A 140 -3.38 -4.68 1.24
N PHE A 141 -3.07 -3.83 0.27
CA PHE A 141 -2.75 -2.41 0.46
C PHE A 141 -3.86 -1.48 -0.02
N LEU A 142 -4.86 -2.01 -0.73
CA LEU A 142 -5.97 -1.24 -1.29
C LEU A 142 -7.21 -1.37 -0.40
N SER A 143 -7.92 -0.25 -0.24
CA SER A 143 -9.20 -0.19 0.50
C SER A 143 -10.38 -0.12 -0.48
N PHE A 144 -10.55 -1.17 -1.29
CA PHE A 144 -11.64 -1.27 -2.27
C PHE A 144 -12.95 -1.72 -1.61
N THR A 145 -14.08 -1.42 -2.27
CA THR A 145 -15.41 -1.84 -1.84
C THR A 145 -15.78 -3.23 -2.38
N ARG A 146 -15.39 -3.52 -3.62
CA ARG A 146 -15.63 -4.81 -4.27
C ARG A 146 -14.42 -5.19 -5.13
N LEU A 147 -14.16 -6.48 -5.24
CA LEU A 147 -13.19 -7.06 -6.17
C LEU A 147 -13.91 -8.09 -7.03
N ASP A 148 -13.75 -7.99 -8.35
CA ASP A 148 -14.24 -8.96 -9.33
C ASP A 148 -13.11 -9.36 -10.29
N ASP A 149 -12.57 -10.56 -10.13
CA ASP A 149 -11.39 -11.12 -10.82
C ASP A 149 -10.14 -10.20 -10.76
N THR A 150 -10.08 -9.20 -11.63
CA THR A 150 -8.99 -8.24 -11.79
C THR A 150 -9.42 -6.79 -11.57
N THR A 151 -10.70 -6.55 -11.29
CA THR A 151 -11.30 -5.22 -11.20
C THR A 151 -11.60 -4.88 -9.75
N PHE A 152 -11.00 -3.80 -9.27
CA PHE A 152 -11.25 -3.22 -7.96
C PHE A 152 -12.23 -2.06 -8.10
N THR A 153 -13.39 -2.16 -7.44
CA THR A 153 -14.38 -1.07 -7.38
C THR A 153 -14.18 -0.28 -6.10
N PHE A 154 -14.01 1.03 -6.24
CA PHE A 154 -13.92 1.98 -5.13
C PHE A 154 -15.17 2.85 -5.12
N HIS A 155 -15.91 2.82 -4.01
CA HIS A 155 -17.08 3.67 -3.81
C HIS A 155 -16.73 4.90 -2.97
N TYR A 156 -16.99 6.09 -3.51
CA TYR A 156 -16.83 7.35 -2.79
C TYR A 156 -18.16 8.08 -2.63
N PRO A 157 -18.61 8.36 -1.40
CA PRO A 157 -19.87 9.04 -1.18
C PRO A 157 -19.78 10.51 -1.63
N LEU A 158 -20.77 10.97 -2.39
CA LEU A 158 -20.85 12.34 -2.86
C LEU A 158 -21.67 13.17 -1.85
N ARG A 159 -20.98 14.01 -1.08
CA ARG A 159 -21.62 14.86 -0.06
C ARG A 159 -22.13 16.14 -0.68
N ASN A 160 -23.43 16.17 -0.95
CA ASN A 160 -24.12 17.37 -1.42
C ASN A 160 -24.75 18.09 -0.24
N GLN A 161 -24.05 19.07 0.31
CA GLN A 161 -24.61 19.99 1.30
C GLN A 161 -25.32 21.12 0.56
N LEU A 162 -26.62 20.95 0.35
CA LEU A 162 -27.47 21.98 -0.23
C LEU A 162 -27.86 22.99 0.84
N ILE A 163 -27.31 24.19 0.74
CA ILE A 163 -27.62 25.30 1.66
C ILE A 163 -29.08 25.78 1.46
N ASP A 164 -29.64 25.65 0.25
CA ASP A 164 -30.94 26.22 -0.12
C ASP A 164 -31.93 25.17 -0.67
N TRP A 165 -32.34 24.24 0.20
CA TRP A 165 -33.34 23.20 -0.14
C TRP A 165 -34.74 23.78 -0.41
N GLN A 166 -35.01 25.02 0.00
CA GLN A 166 -36.34 25.65 -0.14
C GLN A 166 -36.65 26.02 -1.59
N GLN A 167 -35.62 26.23 -2.42
CA GLN A 167 -35.76 26.59 -3.82
C GLN A 167 -35.71 25.37 -4.77
N LEU A 168 -35.52 24.17 -4.22
CA LEU A 168 -35.45 22.94 -4.98
C LEU A 168 -36.85 22.49 -5.43
N ASP A 169 -37.05 22.36 -6.74
CA ASP A 169 -38.24 21.72 -7.29
C ASP A 169 -38.06 20.20 -7.30
N VAL A 170 -38.76 19.51 -6.41
CA VAL A 170 -38.68 18.06 -6.24
C VAL A 170 -39.13 17.26 -7.46
N ASN A 171 -39.89 17.86 -8.38
CA ASN A 171 -40.39 17.17 -9.57
C ASN A 171 -39.34 17.02 -10.66
N ASN A 172 -38.35 17.92 -10.71
CA ASN A 172 -37.28 17.89 -11.71
C ASN A 172 -35.87 17.89 -11.10
N GLY A 173 -35.74 18.13 -9.78
CA GLY A 173 -34.46 18.12 -9.07
C GLY A 173 -33.62 19.38 -9.29
N CYS A 174 -34.23 20.47 -9.77
CA CYS A 174 -33.54 21.72 -10.10
C CYS A 174 -33.95 22.87 -9.19
N ILE A 175 -33.02 23.81 -8.97
CA ILE A 175 -33.21 25.01 -8.16
C ILE A 175 -33.78 26.13 -9.04
N LYS A 176 -34.85 26.77 -8.57
CA LYS A 176 -35.54 27.87 -9.27
C LYS A 176 -34.79 29.20 -9.24
#